data_AF-A0A2R4FIU6-F1
#
_entry.id   AF-A0A2R4FIU6-F1
#
_cell.length_a   1.000
_cell.length_b   1.000
_cell.length_c   1.000
_cell.angle_alpha   90.00
_cell.angle_beta   90.00
_cell.angle_gamma   90.00
#
_symmetry.space_group_name_H-M   'P 1'
#
loop_
_entity.id
_entity.type
_entity.pdbx_description
1 polymer ?
#
loop_
_entity_poly.entity_id
_entity_poly.type
_entity_poly.pdbx_seq_one_letter_code
_entity_poly.pdbx_strand_id
1 'polypeptide(L)'
;MTTVNSASSGEQIDIGDGVTVPAEVTARGTFSGGYRAELVAAYDADSGRYVTRRVVVEADDGQEVTGERLRELPVARLLRLATQGAVAPYLAQHPADMGKAGPTTETLQQVARVYRLALLSGDAPTQAVAEWLAVPRSTAGRWVTRARDRGLLTVVDPRAGKVES
;
A
#
# COMPACT_ATOMS: atom_id res chain seq x y z
N MET A 1 15.00 -16.11 10.77
CA MET A 1 13.81 -16.33 9.94
C MET A 1 12.70 -15.44 10.51
N THR A 2 12.19 -14.49 9.74
CA THR A 2 11.17 -13.52 10.18
C THR A 2 9.80 -14.06 9.79
N THR A 3 8.97 -14.41 10.77
CA THR A 3 7.57 -14.78 10.52
C THR A 3 6.73 -13.54 10.77
N VAL A 4 5.91 -13.14 9.79
CA VAL A 4 5.00 -12.00 9.91
C VAL A 4 3.58 -12.44 9.55
N ASN A 5 2.63 -12.18 10.42
CA ASN A 5 1.20 -12.41 10.19
C ASN A 5 0.48 -11.07 10.12
N SER A 6 -0.51 -10.97 9.23
CA SER A 6 -1.39 -9.80 9.10
C SER A 6 -2.82 -10.16 9.48
N ALA A 7 -3.49 -9.21 10.12
CA ALA A 7 -4.91 -9.30 10.43
C ALA A 7 -5.57 -7.96 10.09
N SER A 8 -6.72 -8.02 9.44
CA SER A 8 -7.62 -6.89 9.26
C SER A 8 -8.77 -7.05 10.25
N SER A 9 -8.96 -6.09 11.15
CA SER A 9 -10.10 -6.05 12.06
C SER A 9 -10.64 -4.63 12.06
N GLY A 10 -11.92 -4.46 11.73
CA GLY A 10 -12.55 -3.14 11.72
C GLY A 10 -13.67 -2.98 10.71
N GLU A 11 -14.28 -1.81 10.78
CA GLU A 11 -15.25 -1.31 9.81
C GLU A 11 -14.62 -1.23 8.42
N GLN A 12 -15.39 -1.62 7.40
CA GLN A 12 -14.99 -1.50 6.00
C GLN A 12 -15.38 -0.11 5.49
N ILE A 13 -14.43 0.62 4.92
CA ILE A 13 -14.62 1.97 4.39
C ILE A 13 -14.47 1.98 2.87
N ASP A 14 -15.42 2.60 2.17
CA ASP A 14 -15.28 2.91 0.75
C ASP A 14 -14.35 4.12 0.61
N ILE A 15 -13.22 3.90 -0.04
CA ILE A 15 -12.24 4.96 -0.27
C ILE A 15 -12.40 5.56 -1.67
N GLY A 16 -13.23 4.99 -2.53
CA GLY A 16 -13.43 5.40 -3.93
C GLY A 16 -12.73 4.50 -4.93
N ASP A 17 -12.97 4.76 -6.22
CA ASP A 17 -12.44 4.02 -7.37
C ASP A 17 -12.77 2.50 -7.33
N GLY A 18 -13.88 2.16 -6.66
CA GLY A 18 -14.37 0.80 -6.46
C GLY A 18 -13.53 -0.03 -5.49
N VAL A 19 -12.88 0.62 -4.53
CA VAL A 19 -12.02 0.00 -3.52
C VAL A 19 -12.60 0.24 -2.13
N THR A 20 -12.83 -0.84 -1.41
CA THR A 20 -13.23 -0.87 0.00
C THR A 20 -12.15 -1.54 0.83
N VAL A 21 -11.74 -0.93 1.93
CA VAL A 21 -10.66 -1.45 2.78
C VAL A 21 -11.03 -1.34 4.26
N PRO A 22 -10.43 -2.13 5.14
CA PRO A 22 -10.65 -1.96 6.57
C PRO A 22 -10.12 -0.60 7.02
N ALA A 23 -10.80 0.03 7.99
CA ALA A 23 -10.33 1.29 8.57
C ALA A 23 -8.97 1.14 9.26
N GLU A 24 -8.65 -0.05 9.76
CA GLU A 24 -7.42 -0.39 10.47
C GLU A 24 -6.86 -1.74 10.02
N VAL A 25 -5.53 -1.83 9.95
CA VAL A 25 -4.79 -3.06 9.68
C VAL A 25 -3.68 -3.26 10.70
N THR A 26 -3.42 -4.53 11.01
CA THR A 26 -2.39 -4.93 11.96
C THR A 26 -1.42 -5.91 11.33
N ALA A 27 -0.13 -5.73 11.59
CA ALA A 27 0.90 -6.70 11.31
C ALA A 27 1.69 -7.05 12.58
N ARG A 28 2.04 -8.32 12.73
CA ARG A 28 2.89 -8.82 13.81
C ARG A 28 4.07 -9.56 13.22
N GLY A 29 5.28 -9.23 13.64
CA GLY A 29 6.50 -9.86 13.15
C GLY A 29 7.46 -10.25 14.26
N THR A 30 8.20 -11.34 14.06
CA THR A 30 9.37 -11.70 14.87
C THR A 30 10.66 -11.42 14.10
N PHE A 31 11.65 -10.88 14.78
CA PHE A 31 12.89 -10.41 14.16
C PHE A 31 14.11 -11.09 14.79
N SER A 32 15.23 -11.07 14.05
CA SER A 32 16.51 -11.57 14.54
C SER A 32 16.93 -10.84 15.81
N GLY A 33 17.45 -11.57 16.80
CA GLY A 33 17.82 -10.99 18.09
C GLY A 33 16.72 -11.06 19.16
N GLY A 34 15.68 -11.86 18.92
CA GLY A 34 14.67 -12.20 19.93
C GLY A 34 13.78 -11.03 20.30
N TYR A 35 13.23 -10.34 19.30
CA TYR A 35 12.22 -9.30 19.55
C TYR A 35 11.04 -9.46 18.59
N ARG A 36 9.89 -9.03 19.07
CA ARG A 36 8.61 -9.05 18.37
C ARG A 36 8.14 -7.62 18.21
N ALA A 37 7.49 -7.33 17.09
CA ALA A 37 6.81 -6.07 16.92
C ALA A 37 5.39 -6.27 16.40
N GLU A 38 4.49 -5.44 16.91
CA GLU A 38 3.13 -5.27 16.42
C GLU A 38 2.98 -3.85 15.90
N LEU A 39 2.48 -3.72 14.67
CA LEU A 39 2.20 -2.46 14.01
C LEU A 39 0.71 -2.35 13.76
N VAL A 40 0.13 -1.22 14.15
CA VAL A 40 -1.24 -0.83 13.83
C VAL A 40 -1.20 0.38 12.92
N ALA A 41 -1.90 0.30 11.80
CA ALA A 41 -2.05 1.40 10.86
C ALA A 41 -3.51 1.65 10.53
N ALA A 42 -3.89 2.92 10.48
CA ALA A 42 -5.24 3.34 10.14
C ALA A 42 -5.23 4.05 8.78
N TYR A 43 -6.29 3.89 8.01
CA TYR A 43 -6.47 4.66 6.78
C TYR A 43 -6.64 6.14 7.11
N ASP A 44 -5.96 6.99 6.34
CA ASP A 44 -5.97 8.43 6.47
C ASP A 44 -6.48 9.03 5.15
N ALA A 45 -7.68 9.61 5.19
CA ALA A 45 -8.35 10.11 4.00
C ALA A 45 -7.60 11.28 3.35
N ASP A 46 -6.99 12.14 4.17
CA ASP A 46 -6.23 13.32 3.70
C ASP A 46 -5.01 12.90 2.86
N SER A 47 -4.32 11.82 3.28
CA SER A 47 -3.16 11.31 2.56
C SER A 47 -3.44 10.14 1.63
N GLY A 48 -4.67 9.64 1.61
CA GLY A 48 -5.12 8.54 0.75
C GLY A 48 -4.46 7.19 1.02
N ARG A 49 -3.86 6.99 2.19
CA ARG A 49 -3.08 5.77 2.51
C ARG A 49 -3.23 5.35 3.97
N TYR A 50 -2.70 4.16 4.29
CA TYR A 50 -2.51 3.79 5.69
C TYR A 50 -1.35 4.56 6.31
N VAL A 51 -1.54 5.04 7.54
CA VAL A 51 -0.52 5.66 8.36
C VAL A 51 -0.34 4.86 9.64
N THR A 52 0.91 4.57 9.98
CA THR A 52 1.25 3.88 11.23
C THR A 52 0.83 4.73 12.42
N ARG A 53 -0.07 4.21 13.26
CA ARG A 53 -0.56 4.89 14.48
C ARG A 53 0.14 4.39 15.73
N ARG A 54 0.53 3.11 15.74
CA ARG A 54 1.18 2.48 16.89
C ARG A 54 2.16 1.41 16.44
N VAL A 55 3.29 1.37 17.13
CA VAL A 55 4.24 0.27 17.07
C VAL A 55 4.52 -0.16 18.50
N VAL A 56 4.33 -1.44 18.79
CA VAL A 56 4.70 -2.07 20.07
C VAL A 56 5.87 -2.98 19.77
N VAL A 57 6.94 -2.86 20.55
CA VAL A 57 8.12 -3.72 20.45
C VAL A 57 8.34 -4.40 21.78
N GLU A 58 8.49 -5.72 21.76
CA GLU A 58 8.73 -6.54 22.93
C GLU A 58 10.02 -7.33 22.70
N ALA A 59 10.92 -7.30 23.68
CA ALA A 59 12.09 -8.16 23.69
C ALA A 59 11.73 -9.48 24.37
N ASP A 60 12.27 -10.59 23.87
CA ASP A 60 12.24 -11.88 24.54
C ASP A 60 13.01 -11.80 25.87
N ASP A 61 12.82 -12.79 26.74
CA ASP A 61 13.43 -12.80 28.08
C ASP A 61 14.97 -12.71 28.01
N GLY A 62 15.54 -11.93 28.92
CA GLY A 62 16.98 -11.64 28.95
C GLY A 62 17.51 -10.76 27.81
N GLN A 63 16.64 -10.19 26.97
CA GLN A 63 17.00 -9.17 25.97
C GLN A 63 16.45 -7.79 26.39
N GLU A 64 17.03 -6.73 25.83
CA GLU A 64 16.61 -5.36 26.06
C GLU A 64 16.11 -4.71 24.77
N VAL A 65 15.07 -3.89 24.87
CA VAL A 65 14.67 -2.96 23.80
C VAL A 65 15.60 -1.75 23.84
N THR A 66 16.58 -1.70 22.94
CA THR A 66 17.53 -0.58 22.85
C THR A 66 17.14 0.41 21.75
N GLY A 67 17.59 1.66 21.90
CA GLY A 67 17.38 2.68 20.85
C GLY A 67 18.03 2.33 19.51
N GLU A 68 19.12 1.56 19.51
CA GLU A 68 19.74 1.02 18.29
C GLU A 68 18.78 0.08 17.55
N ARG A 69 18.23 -0.92 18.25
CA ARG A 69 17.27 -1.88 17.67
C ARG A 69 15.99 -1.21 17.17
N LEU A 70 15.50 -0.20 17.88
CA LEU A 70 14.32 0.55 17.45
C LEU A 70 14.55 1.27 16.11
N ARG A 71 15.76 1.74 15.82
CA ARG A 71 16.09 2.37 14.53
C ARG A 71 16.20 1.37 13.38
N GLU A 72 16.52 0.12 13.69
CA GLU A 72 16.60 -0.97 12.70
C GLU A 72 15.22 -1.57 12.38
N LEU A 73 14.18 -1.24 13.16
CA LEU A 73 12.86 -1.79 12.96
C LEU A 73 12.32 -1.42 11.56
N PRO A 74 12.00 -2.39 10.71
CA PRO A 74 11.60 -2.10 9.33
C PRO A 74 10.11 -1.74 9.27
N VAL A 75 9.75 -0.57 9.79
CA VAL A 75 8.36 -0.07 9.88
C VAL A 75 7.66 -0.09 8.51
N ALA A 76 8.36 0.33 7.46
CA ALA A 76 7.83 0.31 6.09
C ALA A 76 7.46 -1.12 5.64
N ARG A 77 8.29 -2.11 5.99
CA ARG A 77 8.02 -3.52 5.67
C ARG A 77 6.83 -4.05 6.45
N LEU A 78 6.72 -3.72 7.75
CA LEU A 78 5.58 -4.11 8.57
C LEU A 78 4.27 -3.51 8.06
N LEU A 79 4.28 -2.23 7.66
CA LEU A 79 3.12 -1.58 7.06
C LEU A 79 2.69 -2.29 5.78
N ARG A 80 3.63 -2.59 4.88
CA ARG A 80 3.36 -3.33 3.63
C ARG A 80 2.75 -4.71 3.88
N LEU A 81 3.18 -5.39 4.95
CA LEU A 81 2.63 -6.68 5.33
C LEU A 81 1.23 -6.55 5.93
N ALA A 82 0.99 -5.49 6.72
CA ALA A 82 -0.33 -5.19 7.28
C ALA A 82 -1.37 -4.93 6.18
N THR A 83 -0.99 -4.19 5.12
CA THR A 83 -1.89 -3.83 4.02
C THR A 83 -2.12 -4.97 3.02
N GLN A 84 -1.30 -6.02 3.02
CA GLN A 84 -1.36 -7.09 2.03
C GLN A 84 -2.74 -7.76 1.98
N GLY A 85 -3.34 -8.06 3.14
CA GLY A 85 -4.68 -8.65 3.21
C GLY A 85 -5.79 -7.73 2.67
N ALA A 86 -5.64 -6.42 2.85
CA ALA A 86 -6.60 -5.42 2.34
C ALA A 86 -6.50 -5.23 0.82
N VAL A 87 -5.31 -5.38 0.25
CA VAL A 87 -5.03 -5.10 -1.16
C VAL A 87 -5.14 -6.33 -2.06
N ALA A 88 -4.77 -7.52 -1.55
CA ALA A 88 -4.69 -8.75 -2.33
C ALA A 88 -5.97 -9.11 -3.13
N PRO A 89 -7.20 -8.96 -2.59
CA PRO A 89 -8.42 -9.31 -3.32
C PRO A 89 -8.59 -8.53 -4.63
N TYR A 90 -8.10 -7.29 -4.67
CA TYR A 90 -8.21 -6.42 -5.83
C TYR A 90 -7.13 -6.71 -6.88
N LEU A 91 -5.92 -7.10 -6.44
CA LEU A 91 -4.83 -7.43 -7.36
C LEU A 91 -5.01 -8.80 -8.02
N ALA A 92 -5.71 -9.73 -7.36
CA ALA A 92 -6.03 -11.03 -7.93
C ALA A 92 -6.95 -10.93 -9.16
N GLN A 93 -7.72 -9.85 -9.27
CA GLN A 93 -8.58 -9.56 -10.42
C GLN A 93 -7.73 -8.93 -11.52
N HIS A 94 -6.89 -9.73 -12.19
CA HIS A 94 -6.03 -9.27 -13.27
C HIS A 94 -6.55 -9.75 -14.64
N PRO A 95 -7.32 -8.94 -15.38
CA PRO A 95 -7.78 -9.33 -16.70
C PRO A 95 -6.59 -9.34 -17.66
N ALA A 96 -6.47 -10.42 -18.43
CA ALA A 96 -5.36 -10.61 -19.36
C ALA A 96 -5.33 -9.49 -20.42
N ASP A 97 -4.11 -9.16 -20.87
CA ASP A 97 -3.84 -8.31 -22.05
C ASP A 97 -4.35 -6.85 -21.98
N MET A 98 -4.72 -6.33 -20.81
CA MET A 98 -5.11 -4.92 -20.61
C MET A 98 -4.09 -3.91 -21.15
N GLY A 99 -2.80 -4.17 -20.97
CA GLY A 99 -1.73 -3.33 -21.51
C GLY A 99 -1.72 -3.25 -23.05
N LYS A 100 -2.16 -4.32 -23.73
CA LYS A 100 -2.25 -4.38 -25.19
C LYS A 100 -3.54 -3.76 -25.72
N ALA A 101 -4.64 -3.87 -24.96
CA ALA A 101 -5.92 -3.26 -25.30
C ALA A 101 -5.85 -1.72 -25.37
N GLY A 102 -4.85 -1.11 -24.72
CA GLY A 102 -4.65 0.32 -24.70
C GLY A 102 -5.54 1.04 -23.68
N PRO A 103 -5.58 2.39 -23.69
CA PRO A 103 -6.26 3.18 -22.66
C PRO A 103 -7.78 3.25 -22.86
N THR A 104 -8.44 2.09 -22.88
CA THR A 104 -9.89 1.97 -22.86
C THR A 104 -10.44 2.45 -21.51
N THR A 105 -11.75 2.72 -21.40
CA THR A 105 -12.36 3.13 -20.12
C THR A 105 -12.15 2.05 -19.05
N GLU A 106 -12.30 0.78 -19.39
CA GLU A 106 -12.07 -0.35 -18.49
C GLU A 106 -10.61 -0.39 -18.02
N THR A 107 -9.65 -0.25 -18.94
CA THR A 107 -8.22 -0.21 -18.60
C THR A 107 -7.90 0.97 -17.69
N LEU A 108 -8.52 2.14 -17.91
CA LEU A 108 -8.30 3.32 -17.06
C LEU A 108 -8.94 3.19 -15.67
N GLN A 109 -10.05 2.46 -15.53
CA GLN A 109 -10.61 2.10 -14.22
C GLN A 109 -9.65 1.18 -13.46
N GLN A 110 -9.03 0.21 -14.14
CA GLN A 110 -8.00 -0.63 -13.52
C GLN A 110 -6.73 0.16 -13.17
N VAL A 111 -6.30 1.09 -14.02
CA VAL A 111 -5.20 2.02 -13.72
C VAL A 111 -5.48 2.78 -12.42
N ALA A 112 -6.68 3.35 -12.27
CA ALA A 112 -7.08 4.08 -11.07
C ALA A 112 -7.04 3.18 -9.82
N ARG A 113 -7.60 1.97 -9.94
CA ARG A 113 -7.59 0.96 -8.88
C ARG A 113 -6.18 0.59 -8.45
N VAL A 114 -5.32 0.16 -9.37
CA VAL A 114 -3.93 -0.24 -9.06
C VAL A 114 -3.13 0.92 -8.47
N TYR A 115 -3.31 2.14 -9.01
CA TYR A 115 -2.67 3.33 -8.47
C TYR A 115 -3.03 3.55 -7.00
N ARG A 116 -4.33 3.48 -6.67
CA ARG A 116 -4.83 3.62 -5.30
C ARG A 116 -4.33 2.52 -4.37
N LEU A 117 -4.33 1.26 -4.81
CA LEU A 117 -3.83 0.13 -4.02
C LEU A 117 -2.34 0.25 -3.70
N ALA A 118 -1.54 0.75 -4.64
CA ALA A 118 -0.13 1.02 -4.40
C ALA A 118 0.07 2.15 -3.38
N LEU A 119 -0.74 3.22 -3.46
CA LEU A 119 -0.73 4.29 -2.46
C LEU A 119 -1.06 3.80 -1.05
N LEU A 120 -2.05 2.92 -0.91
CA LEU A 120 -2.42 2.35 0.40
C LEU A 120 -1.22 1.71 1.11
N SER A 121 -0.36 1.04 0.34
CA SER A 121 0.83 0.34 0.86
C SER A 121 2.08 1.24 0.94
N GLY A 122 1.99 2.49 0.49
CA GLY A 122 3.12 3.40 0.41
C GLY A 122 4.11 3.09 -0.72
N ASP A 123 3.73 2.24 -1.68
CA ASP A 123 4.53 1.89 -2.85
C ASP A 123 4.46 3.02 -3.91
N ALA A 124 5.40 3.03 -4.86
CA ALA A 124 5.41 4.00 -5.96
C ALA A 124 4.27 3.72 -6.96
N PRO A 125 3.20 4.54 -7.02
CA PRO A 125 1.95 4.09 -7.61
C PRO A 125 1.98 4.01 -9.15
N THR A 126 2.66 4.95 -9.81
CA THR A 126 2.86 4.87 -11.27
C THR A 126 3.74 3.67 -11.67
N GLN A 127 4.70 3.29 -10.82
CA GLN A 127 5.52 2.10 -11.06
C GLN A 127 4.68 0.83 -10.97
N ALA A 128 3.86 0.72 -9.92
CA ALA A 128 2.96 -0.42 -9.73
C ALA A 128 1.99 -0.59 -10.91
N VAL A 129 1.44 0.52 -11.44
CA VAL A 129 0.61 0.49 -12.65
C VAL A 129 1.38 -0.04 -13.86
N ALA A 130 2.62 0.41 -14.04
CA ALA A 130 3.47 -0.03 -15.16
C ALA A 130 3.76 -1.53 -15.10
N GLU A 131 4.13 -2.02 -13.92
CA GLU A 131 4.41 -3.43 -13.66
C GLU A 131 3.17 -4.30 -13.82
N TRP A 132 2.06 -3.89 -13.22
CA TRP A 132 0.79 -4.63 -13.29
C TRP A 132 0.29 -4.74 -14.74
N LEU A 133 0.38 -3.67 -15.53
CA LEU A 133 -0.04 -3.68 -16.94
C LEU A 133 1.01 -4.21 -17.93
N ALA A 134 2.23 -4.48 -17.47
CA ALA A 134 3.38 -4.78 -18.31
C ALA A 134 3.62 -3.74 -19.44
N VAL A 135 3.54 -2.45 -19.09
CA VAL A 135 3.78 -1.33 -20.03
C VAL A 135 4.94 -0.45 -19.56
N PRO A 136 5.56 0.34 -20.45
CA PRO A 136 6.57 1.32 -20.03
C PRO A 136 6.01 2.32 -19.00
N ARG A 137 6.85 2.73 -18.04
CA ARG A 137 6.49 3.68 -16.98
C ARG A 137 5.91 5.00 -17.52
N SER A 138 6.44 5.49 -18.64
CA SER A 138 5.93 6.70 -19.32
C SER A 138 4.51 6.50 -19.85
N THR A 139 4.19 5.33 -20.40
CA THR A 139 2.84 4.95 -20.83
C THR A 139 1.90 4.89 -19.63
N ALA A 140 2.30 4.24 -18.54
CA ALA A 140 1.54 4.20 -17.30
C ALA A 140 1.26 5.61 -16.75
N GLY A 141 2.26 6.50 -16.74
CA GLY A 141 2.09 7.90 -16.32
C GLY A 141 1.07 8.66 -17.15
N ARG A 142 1.08 8.50 -18.48
CA ARG A 142 0.07 9.09 -19.37
C ARG A 142 -1.33 8.53 -19.11
N TRP A 143 -1.45 7.23 -18.82
CA TRP A 143 -2.73 6.60 -18.53
C TRP A 143 -3.27 7.02 -17.16
N VAL A 144 -2.41 7.17 -16.15
CA VAL A 144 -2.78 7.74 -14.84
C VAL A 144 -3.32 9.16 -15.02
N THR A 145 -2.65 9.99 -15.81
CA THR A 145 -3.12 11.36 -16.12
C THR A 145 -4.50 11.31 -16.77
N ARG A 146 -4.66 10.47 -17.80
CA ARG A 146 -5.95 10.30 -18.48
C ARG A 146 -7.07 9.76 -17.56
N ALA A 147 -6.74 8.90 -16.61
CA ALA A 147 -7.70 8.41 -15.62
C ALA A 147 -8.18 9.56 -14.70
N ARG A 148 -7.26 10.45 -14.29
CA ARG A 148 -7.60 11.66 -13.52
C ARG A 148 -8.45 12.64 -14.32
N ASP A 149 -8.07 12.92 -15.56
CA ASP A 149 -8.80 13.85 -16.43
C ASP A 149 -10.26 13.39 -16.66
N ARG A 150 -10.50 12.08 -16.56
CA ARG A 150 -11.83 11.47 -16.68
C ARG A 150 -12.57 11.29 -15.35
N GLY A 151 -11.99 11.74 -14.23
CA GLY A 151 -12.57 11.57 -12.89
C GLY A 151 -12.59 10.13 -12.39
N LEU A 152 -11.84 9.21 -13.02
CA LEU A 152 -11.79 7.80 -12.63
C LEU A 152 -10.81 7.53 -11.49
N LEU A 153 -9.82 8.41 -11.33
CA LEU A 153 -8.84 8.36 -10.24
C LEU A 153 -9.01 9.60 -9.38
N THR A 154 -9.55 9.41 -8.17
CA THR A 154 -9.94 10.52 -7.29
C THR A 154 -8.94 10.82 -6.17
N VAL A 155 -7.94 9.95 -5.97
CA VAL A 155 -6.89 10.16 -4.96
C VAL A 155 -5.69 10.94 -5.52
N VAL A 156 -5.17 11.85 -4.70
CA VAL A 156 -3.94 12.60 -4.95
C VAL A 156 -2.86 12.10 -4.00
N ASP A 157 -1.65 11.86 -4.52
CA ASP A 157 -0.49 11.56 -3.68
C ASP A 157 0.15 12.88 -3.20
N PRO A 158 0.05 13.26 -1.92
CA PRO A 158 0.66 14.48 -1.41
C PRO A 158 2.20 14.47 -1.47
N ARG A 159 2.85 13.33 -1.69
CA ARG A 159 4.31 13.24 -1.85
C ARG A 159 4.77 13.57 -3.27
N ALA A 160 3.92 13.39 -4.27
CA ALA A 160 4.27 13.65 -5.66
C ALA A 160 4.63 15.12 -5.92
N GLY A 161 4.10 16.06 -5.11
CA GLY A 161 4.43 17.49 -5.17
C GLY A 161 5.62 17.93 -4.33
N LYS A 162 6.30 17.04 -3.60
CA LYS A 162 7.47 17.36 -2.77
C LYS A 162 8.80 16.88 -3.34
N VAL A 163 8.80 16.27 -4.53
CA VAL A 163 10.02 15.85 -5.22
C VAL A 163 10.43 16.95 -6.20
N GLU A 164 10.92 18.07 -5.68
CA GLU A 164 11.72 19.04 -6.45
C GLU A 164 12.42 20.03 -5.50
N SER A 165 13.71 19.78 -5.24
CA SER A 165 14.81 20.75 -5.14
C SER A 165 16.13 19.97 -5.04
#